data_AF-H9ZXW9-F1
#
_entry.id   AF-H9ZXW9-F1
#
_cell.length_a   1.000
_cell.length_b   1.000
_cell.length_c   1.000
_cell.angle_alpha   90.00
_cell.angle_beta   90.00
_cell.angle_gamma   90.00
#
_symmetry.space_group_name_H-M   'P 1'
#
loop_
_entity.id
_entity.type
_entity.pdbx_description
1 polymer ?
#
loop_
_entity_poly.entity_id
_entity_poly.type
_entity_poly.pdbx_seq_one_letter_code
_entity_poly.pdbx_strand_id
1 'polypeptide(L)'
;AYVNNLNIIEEKVHDAVSKGNIKETIALQSALKFNGGGHINHSIFWTNLSKDGGEPSIELASAIKRDFGSIEKMQEALSSATV
;
A
#
# COMPACT_ATOMS: atom_id res chain seq x y z
N ALA A 1 -0.59 12.99 8.70
CA ALA A 1 -1.88 12.45 9.19
C ALA A 1 -1.79 10.94 9.45
N TYR A 2 -1.57 10.11 8.42
CA TYR A 2 -1.53 8.65 8.58
C TYR A 2 -0.48 8.14 9.58
N VAL A 3 0.76 8.63 9.51
CA VAL A 3 1.85 8.21 10.41
C VAL A 3 1.53 8.49 11.88
N ASN A 4 1.16 9.73 12.23
CA ASN A 4 0.85 10.09 13.61
C ASN A 4 -0.33 9.28 14.18
N ASN A 5 -1.39 9.11 13.39
CA ASN A 5 -2.56 8.33 13.82
C ASN A 5 -2.22 6.85 13.95
N LEU A 6 -1.41 6.30 13.03
CA LEU A 6 -0.96 4.92 13.09
C LEU A 6 -0.20 4.64 14.38
N ASN A 7 0.78 5.47 14.75
CA ASN A 7 1.56 5.30 15.99
C ASN A 7 0.64 5.20 17.23
N ILE A 8 -0.35 6.09 17.34
CA ILE A 8 -1.33 6.07 18.44
C ILE A 8 -2.18 4.80 18.42
N ILE A 9 -2.59 4.34 17.23
CA ILE A 9 -3.43 3.13 17.10
C ILE A 9 -2.61 1.88 17.44
N GLU A 10 -1.36 1.80 17.01
CA GLU A 10 -0.47 0.67 17.32
C GLU A 10 -0.26 0.51 18.82
N GLU A 11 -0.04 1.60 19.56
CA GLU A 11 0.02 1.58 21.03
C GLU A 11 -1.27 1.03 21.63
N LYS A 12 -2.44 1.50 21.17
CA LYS A 12 -3.75 1.02 21.65
C LYS A 12 -4.00 -0.44 21.32
N VAL A 13 -3.60 -0.89 20.14
CA VAL A 13 -3.74 -2.30 19.71
C VAL A 13 -2.83 -3.18 20.56
N HIS A 14 -1.58 -2.79 20.77
CA HIS A 14 -0.64 -3.51 21.65
C HIS A 14 -1.21 -3.64 23.08
N ASP A 15 -1.74 -2.56 23.62
CA ASP A 15 -2.39 -2.55 24.93
C ASP A 15 -3.63 -3.46 25.01
N ALA A 16 -4.50 -3.42 23.99
CA ALA A 16 -5.70 -4.26 23.95
C ALA A 16 -5.35 -5.75 23.85
N VAL A 17 -4.36 -6.09 23.01
CA VAL A 17 -3.88 -7.47 22.82
C VAL A 17 -3.21 -8.00 24.08
N SER A 18 -2.31 -7.24 24.70
CA SER A 18 -1.59 -7.65 25.91
C SER A 18 -2.52 -7.87 27.11
N LYS A 19 -3.64 -7.13 27.18
CA LYS A 19 -4.67 -7.29 28.22
C LYS A 19 -5.74 -8.33 27.88
N GLY A 20 -5.65 -9.01 26.73
CA GLY A 20 -6.64 -9.99 26.28
C GLY A 20 -8.02 -9.38 25.97
N ASN A 21 -8.10 -8.06 25.71
CA ASN A 21 -9.34 -7.39 25.38
C ASN A 21 -9.67 -7.58 23.89
N ILE A 22 -10.29 -8.71 23.57
CA ILE A 22 -10.62 -9.09 22.19
C ILE A 22 -11.61 -8.11 21.54
N LYS A 23 -12.59 -7.61 22.29
CA LYS A 23 -13.58 -6.65 21.77
C LYS A 23 -12.91 -5.37 21.28
N GLU A 24 -12.03 -4.79 22.08
CA GLU A 24 -11.30 -3.57 21.72
C GLU A 24 -10.33 -3.84 20.56
N THR A 25 -9.63 -4.97 20.59
CA THR A 25 -8.72 -5.38 19.51
C THR A 25 -9.45 -5.40 18.16
N ILE A 26 -10.64 -6.01 18.10
CA ILE A 26 -11.47 -6.05 16.88
C ILE A 26 -11.91 -4.64 16.48
N ALA A 27 -12.35 -3.81 17.44
CA ALA A 27 -12.80 -2.44 17.16
C ALA A 27 -11.71 -1.57 16.53
N LEU A 28 -10.44 -1.76 16.92
CA LEU A 28 -9.30 -0.98 16.41
C LEU A 28 -8.82 -1.40 15.01
N GLN A 29 -9.19 -2.60 14.52
CA GLN A 29 -8.67 -3.13 13.25
C GLN A 29 -8.94 -2.22 12.04
N SER A 30 -10.13 -1.60 11.97
CA SER A 30 -10.47 -0.72 10.84
C SER A 30 -9.56 0.51 10.81
N ALA A 31 -9.33 1.13 11.97
CA ALA A 31 -8.46 2.29 12.09
C ALA A 31 -6.99 1.93 11.81
N LEU A 32 -6.52 0.77 12.28
CA LEU A 32 -5.18 0.26 12.01
C LEU A 32 -4.99 0.03 10.51
N LYS A 33 -5.94 -0.67 9.86
CA LYS A 33 -5.90 -0.93 8.42
C LYS A 33 -5.89 0.36 7.61
N PHE A 34 -6.73 1.33 7.97
CA PHE A 34 -6.83 2.59 7.24
C PHE A 34 -5.55 3.44 7.36
N ASN A 35 -5.04 3.66 8.58
CA ASN A 35 -3.86 4.50 8.77
C ASN A 35 -2.56 3.77 8.39
N GLY A 36 -2.48 2.47 8.67
CA GLY A 36 -1.36 1.61 8.27
C GLY A 36 -1.29 1.45 6.75
N GLY A 37 -2.41 1.12 6.11
CA GLY A 37 -2.51 1.08 4.65
C GLY A 37 -2.21 2.44 4.01
N GLY A 38 -2.71 3.53 4.60
CA GLY A 38 -2.37 4.89 4.19
C GLY A 38 -0.86 5.15 4.26
N HIS A 39 -0.21 4.82 5.37
CA HIS A 39 1.24 4.97 5.50
C HIS A 39 2.00 4.15 4.46
N ILE A 40 1.70 2.85 4.33
CA ILE A 40 2.38 1.93 3.41
C ILE A 40 2.22 2.41 1.97
N ASN A 41 0.99 2.70 1.53
CA ASN A 41 0.71 3.08 0.15
C ASN A 41 1.41 4.39 -0.22
N HIS A 42 1.45 5.37 0.68
CA HIS A 42 2.14 6.64 0.40
C HIS A 42 3.65 6.49 0.41
N SER A 43 4.21 5.66 1.30
CA SER A 43 5.65 5.35 1.28
C SER A 43 6.07 4.74 -0.07
N ILE A 44 5.27 3.82 -0.62
CA ILE A 44 5.49 3.24 -1.95
C ILE A 44 5.31 4.29 -3.05
N PHE A 45 4.22 5.07 -2.99
CA PHE A 45 3.89 6.08 -3.99
C PHE A 45 5.07 7.04 -4.25
N TRP A 46 5.74 7.50 -3.20
CA TRP A 46 6.87 8.41 -3.35
C TRP A 46 8.11 7.75 -3.97
N THR A 47 8.32 6.45 -3.77
CA THR A 47 9.40 5.71 -4.45
C THR A 47 9.08 5.37 -5.90
N ASN A 48 7.80 5.36 -6.27
CA ASN A 48 7.34 5.07 -7.62
C ASN A 48 7.37 6.29 -8.55
N LEU A 49 7.67 7.48 -8.04
CA LEU A 49 7.71 8.72 -8.83
C LEU A 49 9.14 9.26 -8.93
N SER A 50 9.56 9.60 -10.14
CA SER A 50 10.81 10.29 -10.42
C SER A 50 10.64 11.20 -11.63
N LYS A 51 11.32 12.34 -11.63
CA LYS A 51 11.39 13.22 -12.82
C LYS A 51 12.07 12.50 -13.98
N ASP A 52 13.11 11.73 -13.68
CA ASP A 52 13.93 11.00 -14.63
C ASP A 52 13.83 9.50 -14.31
N GLY A 53 12.63 8.93 -14.49
CA GLY A 53 12.30 7.56 -14.05
C GLY A 53 12.92 6.42 -14.88
N GLY A 54 13.43 6.72 -16.06
CA GLY A 54 14.02 5.71 -16.96
C GLY A 54 13.02 4.70 -17.50
N GLU A 55 13.55 3.61 -18.05
CA GLU A 55 12.78 2.50 -18.62
C GLU A 55 12.80 1.28 -17.69
N PRO A 56 11.79 0.39 -17.77
CA PRO A 56 11.80 -0.89 -17.04
C PRO A 56 13.06 -1.71 -17.33
N SER A 57 13.52 -2.48 -16.33
CA SER A 57 14.60 -3.45 -16.56
C SER A 57 14.18 -4.51 -17.59
N ILE A 58 15.14 -5.22 -18.18
CA ILE A 58 14.86 -6.26 -19.18
C ILE A 58 13.93 -7.34 -18.62
N GLU A 59 14.14 -7.72 -17.36
CA GLU A 59 13.34 -8.72 -16.65
C GLU A 59 11.91 -8.21 -16.44
N LEU A 60 11.75 -6.94 -16.02
CA LEU A 60 10.44 -6.34 -15.81
C LEU A 60 9.69 -6.15 -17.13
N ALA A 61 10.35 -5.63 -18.16
CA ALA A 61 9.76 -5.48 -19.49
C ALA A 61 9.31 -6.84 -20.07
N SER A 62 10.10 -7.89 -19.85
CA SER A 62 9.76 -9.25 -20.27
C SER A 62 8.55 -9.80 -19.51
N ALA A 63 8.46 -9.56 -18.20
CA ALA A 63 7.31 -9.95 -17.39
C ALA A 63 6.03 -9.21 -17.85
N ILE A 64 6.12 -7.90 -18.08
CA ILE A 64 4.99 -7.09 -18.59
C ILE A 64 4.51 -7.64 -19.95
N LYS A 65 5.44 -7.92 -20.88
CA LYS A 65 5.09 -8.48 -22.18
C LYS A 65 4.43 -9.86 -22.06
N ARG A 66 4.92 -10.72 -21.17
CA ARG A 66 4.34 -12.06 -20.93
C ARG A 66 2.91 -11.97 -20.39
N ASP A 67 2.69 -11.10 -19.40
CA ASP A 67 1.44 -11.10 -18.62
C ASP A 67 0.37 -10.16 -19.20
N PHE A 68 0.77 -9.11 -19.91
CA PHE A 68 -0.13 -8.08 -20.48
C PHE A 68 0.01 -7.89 -21.99
N GLY A 69 0.99 -8.54 -22.63
CA GLY A 69 1.25 -8.44 -24.07
C GLY A 69 2.13 -7.26 -24.47
N SER A 70 1.94 -6.08 -23.87
CA SER A 70 2.82 -4.91 -24.03
C SER A 70 2.71 -3.93 -22.85
N ILE A 71 3.63 -2.96 -22.77
CA ILE A 71 3.58 -1.91 -21.74
C ILE A 71 2.31 -1.06 -21.90
N GLU A 72 1.93 -0.74 -23.13
CA GLU A 72 0.75 0.08 -23.44
C GLU A 72 -0.54 -0.61 -22.98
N LYS A 73 -0.65 -1.92 -23.21
CA LYS A 73 -1.80 -2.71 -22.74
C LYS A 73 -1.86 -2.80 -21.22
N MET A 74 -0.72 -2.91 -20.56
CA MET A 74 -0.64 -2.87 -19.10
C MET A 74 -1.08 -1.51 -18.56
N GLN A 75 -0.62 -0.41 -19.17
CA GLN A 75 -1.03 0.95 -18.81
C GLN A 75 -2.54 1.19 -19.02
N GLU A 76 -3.11 0.71 -20.13
CA GLU A 76 -4.55 0.80 -20.40
C GLU A 76 -5.37 0.05 -19.35
N ALA A 77 -5.00 -1.21 -19.07
CA ALA A 77 -5.68 -2.04 -18.08
C ALA A 77 -5.58 -1.44 -16.67
N LEU A 78 -4.39 -0.97 -16.26
CA LEU A 78 -4.17 -0.36 -14.95
C LEU A 78 -4.95 0.96 -14.81
N SER A 79 -4.93 1.80 -15.84
CA SER A 79 -5.66 3.08 -15.84
C SER A 79 -7.17 2.86 -15.77
N SER A 80 -7.69 1.86 -16.49
CA SER A 80 -9.12 1.52 -16.47
C SER A 80 -9.58 0.94 -15.12
N ALA A 81 -8.68 0.27 -14.40
CA ALA A 81 -8.95 -0.27 -13.06
C ALA A 81 -8.81 0.77 -11.94
N THR A 82 -8.23 1.93 -12.24
CA THR A 82 -8.00 3.02 -11.28
C THR A 82 -9.11 4.06 -11.43
N VAL A 83 -9.71 4.48 -10.31
CA VAL A 83 -10.84 5.43 -10.27
C VAL A 83 -10.34 6.85 -10.07
#